data_AF-A0A3C1QAA7-F1
#
_entry.id   AF-A0A3C1QAA7-F1
#
_cell.length_a   1.000
_cell.length_b   1.000
_cell.length_c   1.000
_cell.angle_alpha   90.00
_cell.angle_beta   90.00
_cell.angle_gamma   90.00
#
_symmetry.space_group_name_H-M   'P 1'
#
loop_
_entity.id
_entity.type
_entity.pdbx_description
1 polymer ?
#
loop_
_entity_poly.entity_id
_entity_poly.type
_entity_poly.pdbx_seq_one_letter_code
_entity_poly.pdbx_strand_id
1 'polypeptide(L)'
;MSDKWIESVMSISAVGCIPDSVIFNGTEVLGYPRFVSATMRGLDRLNTVYGDIEFQDQAGRRQIARALDYKTVRVHSITRAEVDRGLSVATMRDRYVRAARERNIRVLYARPIMKPIDERSLPELNKAFVSDLASAITDQGFSLGPAVPFGQPDPGLTLMLLVVLGIAAGSVMLLDAIWDLSFSICVGLVAVFAAGFAALWGMGYPLLTRQAAALAAAIVFPSLAGFVLFSPNASAKQKEASSGAGWVGSAWRKFIVASLLSFAGGLMLAACLTSRAFMVKGEQFLGVKAMHVVPALFLLAAYWKRYARSGDESLIASLARLNRSKVLVWHLVVLALLGVAGLIYIARTGNTSSVIVAVPRLEQKMRVALERVLPARPRTKEFLVGHPAFVLASALIAVGETGLILPISILGLIGQISLTNTFAHIHTPVGLTIVRVLIGLGLGFAIGLVVTPVYRGIAARIRRAAGRER
;
A
#
# COMPACT_ATOMS: atom_id res chain seq x y z
N MET A 1 -13.92 -37.04 7.53
CA MET A 1 -12.70 -37.51 6.84
C MET A 1 -11.80 -38.21 7.85
N SER A 2 -10.99 -39.18 7.41
CA SER A 2 -9.94 -39.83 8.21
C SER A 2 -8.60 -39.71 7.49
N ASP A 3 -7.48 -39.80 8.22
CA ASP A 3 -6.13 -39.77 7.62
C ASP A 3 -5.97 -40.80 6.49
N LYS A 4 -6.43 -42.04 6.73
CA LYS A 4 -6.37 -43.12 5.74
C LYS A 4 -7.13 -42.79 4.46
N TRP A 5 -8.27 -42.10 4.56
CA TRP A 5 -9.04 -41.69 3.39
C TRP A 5 -8.33 -40.60 2.58
N ILE A 6 -7.75 -39.60 3.25
CA ILE A 6 -6.98 -38.54 2.57
C ILE A 6 -5.75 -39.15 1.89
N GLU A 7 -5.04 -40.05 2.57
CA GLU A 7 -3.89 -40.75 1.97
C GLU A 7 -4.31 -41.58 0.75
N SER A 8 -5.47 -42.25 0.80
CA SER A 8 -5.99 -43.01 -0.34
C SER A 8 -6.42 -42.12 -1.52
N VAL A 9 -7.02 -40.96 -1.27
CA VAL A 9 -7.42 -40.04 -2.36
C VAL A 9 -6.18 -39.47 -3.04
N MET A 10 -5.17 -39.07 -2.27
CA MET A 10 -3.92 -38.54 -2.80
C MET A 10 -3.09 -39.64 -3.50
N SER A 11 -3.21 -40.91 -3.11
CA SER A 11 -2.55 -42.02 -3.82
C SER A 11 -3.26 -42.43 -5.11
N ILE A 12 -4.60 -42.38 -5.15
CA ILE A 12 -5.38 -42.70 -6.36
C ILE A 12 -5.14 -41.65 -7.46
N SER A 13 -4.93 -40.37 -7.11
CA SER A 13 -4.53 -39.34 -8.08
C SER A 13 -3.15 -39.58 -8.73
N ALA A 14 -2.35 -40.53 -8.22
CA ALA A 14 -1.08 -40.93 -8.84
C ALA A 14 -1.24 -41.98 -9.96
N VAL A 15 -2.47 -42.48 -10.20
CA VAL A 15 -2.73 -43.45 -11.28
C VAL A 15 -2.82 -42.70 -12.61
N GLY A 16 -1.68 -42.54 -13.27
CA GLY A 16 -1.59 -42.19 -14.70
C GLY A 16 -0.74 -40.97 -15.06
N CYS A 17 -0.66 -39.94 -14.19
CA CYS A 17 0.21 -38.76 -14.36
C CYS A 17 0.38 -38.07 -13.00
N ILE A 18 1.61 -37.67 -12.63
CA ILE A 18 1.85 -36.81 -11.46
C ILE A 18 1.47 -35.38 -11.85
N PRO A 19 0.50 -34.72 -11.17
CA PRO A 19 0.11 -33.36 -11.51
C PRO A 19 1.20 -32.36 -11.09
N ASP A 20 1.49 -31.37 -11.93
CA ASP A 20 2.44 -30.29 -11.60
C ASP A 20 1.97 -29.43 -10.40
N SER A 21 0.65 -29.28 -10.26
CA SER A 21 0.04 -28.57 -9.13
C SER A 21 -1.35 -29.09 -8.78
N VAL A 22 -1.73 -28.94 -7.51
CA VAL A 22 -3.04 -29.33 -6.98
C VAL A 22 -3.79 -28.09 -6.51
N ILE A 23 -5.02 -27.91 -7.01
CA ILE A 23 -5.91 -26.82 -6.65
C ILE A 23 -7.17 -27.42 -6.03
N PHE A 24 -7.52 -27.00 -4.81
CA PHE A 24 -8.74 -27.50 -4.16
C PHE A 24 -9.97 -26.73 -4.63
N ASN A 25 -11.04 -27.47 -4.91
CA ASN A 25 -12.35 -26.90 -5.18
C ASN A 25 -13.19 -26.81 -3.88
N GLY A 26 -14.02 -25.78 -3.75
CA GLY A 26 -14.91 -25.57 -2.61
C GLY A 26 -14.47 -24.43 -1.69
N THR A 27 -15.08 -24.36 -0.50
CA THR A 27 -14.87 -23.29 0.50
C THR A 27 -13.77 -23.60 1.50
N GLU A 28 -13.20 -24.80 1.48
CA GLU A 28 -12.21 -25.27 2.45
C GLU A 28 -11.10 -26.05 1.76
N VAL A 29 -9.90 -26.06 2.34
CA VAL A 29 -8.81 -26.92 1.88
C VAL A 29 -9.03 -28.36 2.33
N LEU A 30 -8.51 -29.31 1.56
CA LEU A 30 -8.60 -30.73 1.89
C LEU A 30 -8.03 -31.01 3.28
N GLY A 31 -8.82 -31.69 4.12
CA GLY A 31 -8.41 -32.06 5.48
C GLY A 31 -8.61 -30.99 6.54
N TYR A 32 -9.14 -29.81 6.22
CA TYR A 32 -9.50 -28.83 7.24
C TYR A 32 -10.59 -29.38 8.20
N PRO A 33 -10.55 -29.07 9.53
CA PRO A 33 -9.45 -28.41 10.25
C PRO A 33 -8.38 -29.35 10.79
N ARG A 34 -8.67 -30.65 10.92
CA ARG A 34 -7.87 -31.60 11.73
C ARG A 34 -6.78 -32.36 10.96
N PHE A 35 -6.96 -32.56 9.66
CA PHE A 35 -6.16 -33.46 8.83
C PHE A 35 -5.35 -32.74 7.75
N VAL A 36 -5.15 -31.42 7.87
CA VAL A 36 -4.32 -30.63 6.94
C VAL A 36 -2.90 -31.18 6.85
N SER A 37 -2.36 -31.69 7.96
CA SER A 37 -1.02 -32.32 7.97
C SER A 37 -0.95 -33.61 7.14
N ALA A 38 -2.06 -34.36 7.02
CA ALA A 38 -2.11 -35.54 6.15
C ALA A 38 -2.16 -35.13 4.68
N THR A 39 -2.92 -34.08 4.35
CA THR A 39 -2.93 -33.47 3.01
C THR A 39 -1.53 -33.02 2.60
N MET A 40 -0.79 -32.37 3.51
CA MET A 40 0.60 -31.96 3.27
C MET A 40 1.51 -33.15 2.95
N ARG A 41 1.48 -34.22 3.76
CA ARG A 41 2.25 -35.45 3.48
C ARG A 41 1.87 -36.07 2.13
N GLY A 42 0.60 -36.02 1.75
CA GLY A 42 0.14 -36.45 0.44
C GLY A 42 0.74 -35.62 -0.70
N LEU A 43 0.77 -34.30 -0.56
CA LEU A 43 1.39 -33.39 -1.54
C LEU A 43 2.90 -33.64 -1.68
N ASP A 44 3.60 -33.83 -0.55
CA ASP A 44 5.03 -34.13 -0.54
C ASP A 44 5.34 -35.48 -1.19
N ARG A 45 4.55 -36.53 -0.91
CA ARG A 45 4.68 -37.85 -1.56
C ARG A 45 4.46 -37.79 -3.07
N LEU A 46 3.51 -36.96 -3.51
CA LEU A 46 3.23 -36.73 -4.93
C LEU A 46 4.25 -35.81 -5.60
N ASN A 47 5.18 -35.20 -4.85
CA ASN A 47 6.10 -34.19 -5.36
C ASN A 47 5.38 -33.06 -6.14
N THR A 48 4.20 -32.66 -5.66
CA THR A 48 3.34 -31.66 -6.31
C THR A 48 3.20 -30.42 -5.46
N VAL A 49 2.77 -29.31 -6.07
CA VAL A 49 2.67 -28.02 -5.40
C VAL A 49 1.22 -27.62 -5.16
N TYR A 50 0.93 -27.11 -3.98
CA TYR A 50 -0.38 -26.50 -3.68
C TYR A 50 -0.57 -25.18 -4.44
N GLY A 51 -1.63 -25.11 -5.24
CA GLY A 51 -2.09 -23.93 -5.96
C GLY A 51 -3.12 -23.13 -5.15
N ASP A 52 -2.71 -21.97 -4.65
CA ASP A 52 -3.53 -21.08 -3.83
C ASP A 52 -4.28 -20.04 -4.69
N ILE A 53 -5.61 -20.16 -4.76
CA ILE A 53 -6.45 -19.26 -5.57
C ILE A 53 -6.52 -17.87 -4.95
N GLU A 54 -6.14 -16.85 -5.70
CA GLU A 54 -6.29 -15.47 -5.26
C GLU A 54 -7.75 -15.01 -5.27
N PHE A 55 -8.11 -14.19 -4.27
CA PHE A 55 -9.49 -13.70 -4.02
C PHE A 55 -10.52 -14.73 -3.58
N GLN A 56 -10.11 -15.99 -3.38
CA GLN A 56 -10.91 -16.97 -2.64
C GLN A 56 -10.33 -17.15 -1.24
N ASP A 57 -11.16 -16.96 -0.22
CA ASP A 57 -10.80 -17.20 1.18
C ASP A 57 -11.32 -18.58 1.57
N GLN A 58 -10.52 -19.61 1.29
CA GLN A 58 -10.84 -20.97 1.70
C GLN A 58 -10.44 -21.20 3.17
N ALA A 59 -11.33 -21.82 3.94
CA ALA A 59 -11.01 -22.22 5.31
C ALA A 59 -9.79 -23.16 5.30
N GLY A 60 -8.83 -22.91 6.20
CA GLY A 60 -7.58 -23.68 6.28
C GLY A 60 -6.49 -23.28 5.29
N ARG A 61 -6.71 -22.33 4.37
CA ARG A 61 -5.69 -21.82 3.43
C ARG A 61 -4.40 -21.39 4.14
N ARG A 62 -4.51 -20.62 5.23
CA ARG A 62 -3.34 -20.17 6.01
C ARG A 62 -2.65 -21.33 6.74
N GLN A 63 -3.40 -22.31 7.20
CA GLN A 63 -2.88 -23.48 7.90
C GLN A 63 -2.03 -24.34 6.96
N ILE A 64 -2.55 -24.65 5.76
CA ILE A 64 -1.80 -25.44 4.77
C ILE A 64 -0.60 -24.67 4.21
N ALA A 65 -0.75 -23.36 3.95
CA ALA A 65 0.37 -22.54 3.47
C ALA A 65 1.53 -22.48 4.49
N ARG A 66 1.22 -22.36 5.79
CA ARG A 66 2.24 -22.42 6.86
C ARG A 66 2.87 -23.80 6.98
N ALA A 67 2.07 -24.86 6.90
CA ALA A 67 2.55 -26.23 6.98
C ALA A 67 3.53 -26.56 5.83
N LEU A 68 3.26 -26.04 4.63
CA LEU A 68 4.14 -26.16 3.45
C LEU A 68 5.32 -25.17 3.45
N ASP A 69 5.57 -24.44 4.55
CA ASP A 69 6.59 -23.39 4.61
C ASP A 69 6.48 -22.39 3.43
N TYR A 70 5.23 -22.07 3.08
CA TYR A 70 4.84 -21.19 1.99
C TYR A 70 5.35 -21.61 0.60
N LYS A 71 5.76 -22.87 0.41
CA LYS A 71 6.08 -23.48 -0.90
C LYS A 71 4.79 -23.73 -1.69
N THR A 72 4.15 -22.65 -2.08
CA THR A 72 2.86 -22.65 -2.77
C THR A 72 2.96 -21.84 -4.05
N VAL A 73 2.09 -22.15 -5.01
CA VAL A 73 1.97 -21.36 -6.23
C VAL A 73 0.68 -20.56 -6.18
N ARG A 74 0.72 -19.28 -6.55
CA ARG A 74 -0.50 -18.48 -6.64
C ARG A 74 -1.21 -18.72 -7.97
N VAL A 75 -2.52 -18.90 -7.89
CA VAL A 75 -3.41 -19.17 -9.01
C VAL A 75 -4.36 -18.00 -9.20
N HIS A 76 -4.53 -17.52 -10.44
CA HIS A 76 -5.64 -16.62 -10.79
C HIS A 76 -6.72 -17.37 -11.53
N SER A 77 -7.97 -17.18 -11.11
CA SER A 77 -9.15 -17.72 -11.79
C SER A 77 -10.20 -16.63 -11.95
N ILE A 78 -10.81 -16.55 -13.13
CA ILE A 78 -12.05 -15.79 -13.34
C ILE A 78 -13.21 -16.73 -13.02
N THR A 79 -14.15 -16.28 -12.19
CA THR A 79 -15.26 -17.15 -11.77
C THR A 79 -16.20 -17.44 -12.95
N ARG A 80 -16.86 -18.61 -12.92
CA ARG A 80 -17.86 -18.99 -13.95
C ARG A 80 -18.97 -17.95 -14.05
N ALA A 81 -19.46 -17.47 -12.90
CA ALA A 81 -20.47 -16.42 -12.83
C ALA A 81 -20.04 -15.12 -13.52
N GLU A 82 -18.75 -14.77 -13.50
CA GLU A 82 -18.22 -13.61 -14.21
C GLU A 82 -18.15 -13.85 -15.72
N VAL A 83 -17.61 -15.01 -16.16
CA VAL A 83 -17.55 -15.37 -17.58
C VAL A 83 -18.95 -15.36 -18.19
N ASP A 84 -19.92 -15.94 -17.50
CA ASP A 84 -21.30 -16.09 -17.98
C ASP A 84 -22.11 -14.78 -17.99
N ARG A 85 -21.60 -13.71 -17.36
CA ARG A 85 -22.17 -12.35 -17.36
C ARG A 85 -21.78 -11.52 -18.58
N GLY A 86 -21.11 -12.10 -19.57
CA GLY A 86 -20.78 -11.41 -20.83
C GLY A 86 -19.48 -10.61 -20.76
N LEU A 87 -18.48 -11.09 -20.01
CA LEU A 87 -17.14 -10.53 -20.04
C LEU A 87 -16.52 -10.73 -21.44
N SER A 88 -16.03 -9.65 -22.06
CA SER A 88 -15.42 -9.77 -23.39
C SER A 88 -14.10 -10.54 -23.35
N VAL A 89 -13.77 -11.23 -24.43
CA VAL A 89 -12.55 -12.03 -24.59
C VAL A 89 -11.30 -11.19 -24.30
N ALA A 90 -11.23 -9.97 -24.85
CA ALA A 90 -10.14 -9.03 -24.60
C ALA A 90 -10.01 -8.67 -23.11
N THR A 91 -11.13 -8.44 -22.41
CA THR A 91 -11.10 -8.12 -20.97
C THR A 91 -10.59 -9.30 -20.15
N MET A 92 -10.98 -10.53 -20.51
CA MET A 92 -10.50 -11.74 -19.85
C MET A 92 -8.98 -11.91 -20.07
N ARG A 93 -8.52 -11.78 -21.31
CA ARG A 93 -7.10 -11.83 -21.67
C ARG A 93 -6.30 -10.80 -20.88
N ASP A 94 -6.69 -9.53 -20.92
CA ASP A 94 -5.99 -8.45 -20.23
C ASP A 94 -5.94 -8.68 -18.72
N ARG A 95 -7.01 -9.25 -18.13
CA ARG A 95 -7.05 -9.59 -16.71
C ARG A 95 -6.03 -10.69 -16.35
N TYR A 96 -5.92 -11.75 -17.16
CA TYR A 96 -4.95 -12.82 -16.93
C TYR A 96 -3.50 -12.31 -17.13
N VAL A 97 -3.24 -11.54 -18.19
CA VAL A 97 -1.91 -10.94 -18.44
C VAL A 97 -1.50 -10.05 -17.27
N ARG A 98 -2.41 -9.23 -16.76
CA ARG A 98 -2.16 -8.41 -15.58
C ARG A 98 -1.95 -9.23 -14.31
N ALA A 99 -2.65 -10.35 -14.15
CA ALA A 99 -2.46 -11.23 -13.02
C ALA A 99 -1.02 -11.77 -12.98
N ALA A 100 -0.48 -12.20 -14.12
CA ALA A 100 0.91 -12.60 -14.27
C ALA A 100 1.87 -11.42 -14.01
N ARG A 101 1.74 -10.34 -14.79
CA ARG A 101 2.66 -9.18 -14.78
C ARG A 101 2.67 -8.40 -13.46
N GLU A 102 1.50 -8.08 -12.93
CA GLU A 102 1.37 -7.16 -11.79
C GLU A 102 1.31 -7.87 -10.45
N ARG A 103 0.90 -9.14 -10.39
CA ARG A 103 0.71 -9.88 -9.14
C ARG A 103 1.57 -11.14 -9.03
N ASN A 104 2.47 -11.38 -9.99
CA ASN A 104 3.34 -12.56 -10.04
C ASN A 104 2.56 -13.88 -9.92
N ILE A 105 1.40 -13.97 -10.59
CA ILE A 105 0.65 -15.22 -10.69
C ILE A 105 1.38 -16.16 -11.64
N ARG A 106 1.59 -17.41 -11.21
CA ARG A 106 2.31 -18.43 -11.99
C ARG A 106 1.39 -19.50 -12.58
N VAL A 107 0.12 -19.56 -12.15
CA VAL A 107 -0.89 -20.46 -12.72
C VAL A 107 -2.13 -19.65 -13.12
N LEU A 108 -2.48 -19.71 -14.39
CA LEU A 108 -3.68 -19.08 -14.95
C LEU A 108 -4.76 -20.16 -15.10
N TYR A 109 -5.71 -20.21 -14.17
CA TYR A 109 -6.83 -21.13 -14.26
C TYR A 109 -7.92 -20.53 -15.16
N ALA A 110 -7.82 -20.82 -16.46
CA ALA A 110 -8.78 -20.47 -17.49
C ALA A 110 -9.97 -21.44 -17.49
N ARG A 111 -11.19 -20.92 -17.33
CA ARG A 111 -12.42 -21.71 -17.46
C ARG A 111 -12.92 -21.60 -18.90
N PRO A 112 -13.35 -22.71 -19.54
CA PRO A 112 -13.86 -22.65 -20.91
C PRO A 112 -15.07 -21.73 -21.03
N ILE A 113 -15.11 -20.96 -22.11
CA ILE A 113 -16.27 -20.17 -22.51
C ILE A 113 -17.33 -21.15 -23.02
N MET A 114 -18.50 -21.14 -22.38
CA MET A 114 -19.60 -22.07 -22.69
C MET A 114 -20.79 -21.39 -23.39
N LYS A 115 -20.73 -20.08 -23.60
CA LYS A 115 -21.77 -19.30 -24.28
C LYS A 115 -21.16 -18.59 -25.49
N PRO A 116 -21.85 -18.54 -26.63
CA PRO A 116 -21.40 -17.75 -27.77
C PRO A 116 -21.26 -16.28 -27.37
N ILE A 117 -20.09 -15.70 -27.65
CA ILE A 117 -19.80 -14.26 -27.42
C ILE A 117 -19.69 -13.53 -28.76
N ASP A 118 -19.29 -14.24 -29.82
CA ASP A 118 -19.18 -13.76 -31.19
C ASP A 118 -19.62 -14.88 -32.17
N GLU A 119 -19.39 -14.66 -33.46
CA GLU A 119 -19.82 -15.56 -34.55
C GLU A 119 -19.07 -16.89 -34.62
N ARG A 120 -17.96 -17.05 -33.87
CA ARG A 120 -17.16 -18.27 -33.88
C ARG A 120 -17.84 -19.40 -33.12
N SER A 121 -17.54 -20.65 -33.50
CA SER A 121 -17.96 -21.81 -32.71
C SER A 121 -17.26 -21.84 -31.35
N LEU A 122 -17.87 -22.46 -30.33
CA LEU A 122 -17.29 -22.54 -28.98
C LEU A 122 -15.88 -23.17 -28.96
N PRO A 123 -15.58 -24.26 -29.70
CA PRO A 123 -14.22 -24.81 -29.75
C PRO A 123 -13.21 -23.84 -30.37
N GLU A 124 -13.56 -23.17 -31.47
CA GLU A 124 -12.69 -22.19 -32.13
C GLU A 124 -12.44 -20.98 -31.23
N LEU A 125 -13.48 -20.48 -30.55
CA LEU A 125 -13.40 -19.37 -29.62
C LEU A 125 -12.46 -19.69 -28.45
N ASN A 126 -12.59 -20.87 -27.84
CA ASN A 126 -11.72 -21.29 -26.75
C ASN A 126 -10.28 -21.52 -27.20
N LYS A 127 -10.08 -22.13 -28.38
CA LYS A 127 -8.74 -22.32 -28.96
C LYS A 127 -8.06 -20.98 -29.23
N ALA A 128 -8.77 -20.04 -29.85
CA ALA A 128 -8.28 -18.69 -30.11
C ALA A 128 -7.96 -17.97 -28.79
N PHE A 129 -8.84 -18.03 -27.80
CA PHE A 129 -8.61 -17.41 -26.49
C PHE A 129 -7.35 -17.94 -25.79
N VAL A 130 -7.13 -19.26 -25.78
CA VAL A 130 -5.93 -19.85 -25.17
C VAL A 130 -4.68 -19.47 -25.95
N SER A 131 -4.74 -19.47 -27.29
CA SER A 131 -3.63 -19.04 -28.15
C SER A 131 -3.26 -17.57 -27.92
N ASP A 132 -4.26 -16.68 -27.96
CA ASP A 132 -4.09 -15.24 -27.73
C ASP A 132 -3.53 -14.96 -26.33
N LEU A 133 -3.99 -15.71 -25.32
CA LEU A 133 -3.49 -15.60 -23.96
C LEU A 133 -2.04 -16.07 -23.86
N ALA A 134 -1.70 -17.20 -24.48
CA ALA A 134 -0.33 -17.72 -24.50
C ALA A 134 0.63 -16.71 -25.16
N SER A 135 0.28 -16.21 -26.36
CA SER A 135 1.05 -15.19 -27.07
C SER A 135 1.20 -13.91 -26.25
N ALA A 136 0.11 -13.38 -25.67
CA ALA A 136 0.17 -12.15 -24.88
C ALA A 136 1.02 -12.29 -23.61
N ILE A 137 1.17 -13.50 -23.06
CA ILE A 137 2.06 -13.78 -21.92
C ILE A 137 3.51 -13.88 -22.39
N THR A 138 3.79 -14.57 -23.50
CA THR A 138 5.14 -14.69 -24.05
C THR A 138 5.70 -13.37 -24.57
N ASP A 139 4.84 -12.52 -25.16
CA ASP A 139 5.21 -11.18 -25.63
C ASP A 139 5.65 -10.25 -24.48
N GLN A 140 5.21 -10.54 -23.25
CA GLN A 140 5.63 -9.83 -22.04
C GLN A 140 6.93 -10.39 -21.43
N GLY A 141 7.57 -11.36 -22.10
CA GLY A 141 8.83 -11.97 -21.67
C GLY A 141 8.69 -13.13 -20.68
N PHE A 142 7.49 -13.68 -20.49
CA PHE A 142 7.29 -14.87 -19.66
C PHE A 142 7.46 -16.15 -20.47
N SER A 143 7.88 -17.24 -19.81
CA SER A 143 7.90 -18.58 -20.37
C SER A 143 6.72 -19.42 -19.85
N LEU A 144 6.22 -20.31 -20.70
CA LEU A 144 5.19 -21.28 -20.34
C LEU A 144 5.84 -22.59 -19.92
N GLY A 145 5.35 -23.19 -18.83
CA GLY A 145 5.87 -24.43 -18.28
C GLY A 145 5.31 -24.74 -16.90
N PRO A 146 5.80 -25.81 -16.24
CA PRO A 146 5.38 -26.17 -14.89
C PRO A 146 5.63 -25.03 -13.90
N ALA A 147 4.65 -24.75 -13.06
CA ALA A 147 4.73 -23.64 -12.13
C ALA A 147 5.52 -24.02 -10.88
N VAL A 148 6.68 -23.39 -10.69
CA VAL A 148 7.55 -23.64 -9.53
C VAL A 148 7.22 -22.65 -8.40
N PRO A 149 7.32 -23.03 -7.11
CA PRO A 149 7.28 -22.07 -6.00
C PRO A 149 8.38 -21.01 -6.11
N PHE A 150 8.24 -19.93 -5.36
CA PHE A 150 9.39 -19.05 -5.12
C PHE A 150 10.45 -19.79 -4.31
N GLY A 151 11.73 -19.63 -4.68
CA GLY A 151 12.86 -19.99 -3.83
C GLY A 151 12.82 -19.19 -2.52
N GLN A 152 13.72 -19.48 -1.57
CA GLN A 152 13.79 -18.69 -0.33
C GLN A 152 14.48 -17.34 -0.61
N PRO A 153 13.77 -16.20 -0.66
CA PRO A 153 14.42 -14.91 -0.72
C PRO A 153 14.60 -14.48 0.74
N ASP A 154 15.43 -15.18 1.51
CA ASP A 154 15.82 -14.67 2.82
C ASP A 154 17.12 -13.88 2.65
N PRO A 155 17.08 -12.54 2.75
CA PRO A 155 18.28 -11.71 2.62
C PRO A 155 19.27 -11.94 3.79
N GLY A 156 18.89 -12.71 4.81
CA GLY A 156 19.72 -13.01 5.96
C GLY A 156 19.64 -11.92 7.04
N LEU A 157 20.11 -12.26 8.23
CA LEU A 157 20.00 -11.40 9.42
C LEU A 157 20.76 -10.08 9.25
N THR A 158 21.95 -10.11 8.65
CA THR A 158 22.80 -8.91 8.52
C THR A 158 22.15 -7.80 7.70
N LEU A 159 21.61 -8.13 6.52
CA LEU A 159 20.90 -7.16 5.68
C LEU A 159 19.63 -6.66 6.38
N MET A 160 18.93 -7.55 7.08
CA MET A 160 17.76 -7.17 7.88
C MET A 160 18.12 -6.20 9.01
N LEU A 161 19.22 -6.42 9.73
CA LEU A 161 19.70 -5.51 10.78
C LEU A 161 20.07 -4.13 10.23
N LEU A 162 20.68 -4.05 9.03
CA LEU A 162 20.96 -2.76 8.37
C LEU A 162 19.68 -1.98 8.06
N VAL A 163 18.65 -2.65 7.56
CA VAL A 163 17.33 -2.03 7.32
C VAL A 163 16.73 -1.54 8.64
N VAL A 164 16.76 -2.38 9.68
CA VAL A 164 16.23 -2.05 11.00
C VAL A 164 16.97 -0.87 11.63
N LEU A 165 18.29 -0.77 11.45
CA LEU A 165 19.08 0.36 11.93
C LEU A 165 18.63 1.66 11.27
N GLY A 166 18.35 1.65 9.97
CA GLY A 166 17.78 2.81 9.29
C GLY A 166 16.37 3.17 9.81
N ILE A 167 15.55 2.17 10.15
CA ILE A 167 14.20 2.41 10.72
C ILE A 167 14.34 3.00 12.12
N ALA A 168 15.30 2.51 12.90
CA ALA A 168 15.64 3.03 14.22
C ALA A 168 16.09 4.49 14.14
N ALA A 169 16.99 4.81 13.20
CA ALA A 169 17.45 6.17 12.95
C ALA A 169 16.28 7.09 12.57
N GLY A 170 15.43 6.67 11.63
CA GLY A 170 14.22 7.43 11.28
C GLY A 170 13.27 7.61 12.46
N SER A 171 13.12 6.58 13.30
CA SER A 171 12.27 6.64 14.50
C SER A 171 12.81 7.69 15.46
N VAL A 172 14.11 7.66 15.73
CA VAL A 172 14.77 8.65 16.58
C VAL A 172 14.68 10.06 15.99
N MET A 173 14.85 10.23 14.68
CA MET A 173 14.62 11.53 14.01
C MET A 173 13.19 12.05 14.21
N LEU A 174 12.20 11.16 14.23
CA LEU A 174 10.81 11.56 14.48
C LEU A 174 10.60 12.01 15.94
N LEU A 175 11.20 11.31 16.90
CA LEU A 175 11.13 11.68 18.32
C LEU A 175 11.89 13.00 18.56
N ASP A 176 13.07 13.15 17.95
CA ASP A 176 13.87 14.38 17.99
C ASP A 176 13.10 15.58 17.41
N ALA A 177 12.39 15.38 16.29
CA ALA A 177 11.54 16.42 15.71
C ALA A 177 10.42 16.91 16.66
N ILE A 178 10.05 16.12 17.69
CA ILE A 178 9.05 16.48 18.69
C ILE A 178 9.71 17.11 19.93
N TRP A 179 10.71 16.43 20.49
CA TRP A 179 11.25 16.73 21.83
C TRP A 179 12.65 17.34 21.86
N ASP A 180 13.29 17.55 20.70
CA ASP A 180 14.62 18.18 20.58
C ASP A 180 15.65 17.48 21.49
N LEU A 181 15.92 16.20 21.17
CA LEU A 181 16.66 15.25 22.01
C LEU A 181 18.19 15.49 21.95
N SER A 182 18.91 15.14 23.02
CA SER A 182 20.38 15.16 23.01
C SER A 182 20.96 13.98 22.23
N PHE A 183 22.15 14.17 21.66
CA PHE A 183 22.83 13.13 20.86
C PHE A 183 23.00 11.80 21.61
N SER A 184 23.35 11.83 22.90
CA SER A 184 23.50 10.62 23.73
C SER A 184 22.20 9.85 23.88
N ILE A 185 21.07 10.56 24.02
CA ILE A 185 19.74 9.93 24.09
C ILE A 185 19.39 9.31 22.73
N CYS A 186 19.68 10.02 21.63
CA CYS A 186 19.46 9.50 20.27
C CYS A 186 20.21 8.18 20.04
N VAL A 187 21.50 8.11 20.38
CA VAL A 187 22.31 6.89 20.25
C VAL A 187 21.76 5.77 21.13
N GLY A 188 21.42 6.08 22.39
CA GLY A 188 20.82 5.11 23.31
C GLY A 188 19.51 4.52 22.79
N LEU A 189 18.61 5.34 22.23
CA LEU A 189 17.34 4.89 21.66
C LEU A 189 17.53 4.00 20.43
N VAL A 190 18.49 4.33 19.55
CA VAL A 190 18.82 3.46 18.40
C VAL A 190 19.32 2.10 18.90
N ALA A 191 20.22 2.08 19.89
CA ALA A 191 20.74 0.85 20.46
C ALA A 191 19.62 -0.01 21.08
N VAL A 192 18.70 0.60 21.85
CA VAL A 192 17.54 -0.08 22.43
C VAL A 192 16.63 -0.67 21.35
N PHE A 193 16.36 0.07 20.27
CA PHE A 193 15.53 -0.42 19.17
C PHE A 193 16.18 -1.62 18.46
N ALA A 194 17.47 -1.52 18.15
CA ALA A 194 18.23 -2.61 17.51
C ALA A 194 18.31 -3.85 18.41
N ALA A 195 18.58 -3.66 19.71
CA ALA A 195 18.63 -4.74 20.69
C ALA A 195 17.26 -5.42 20.86
N GLY A 196 16.17 -4.64 20.93
CA GLY A 196 14.81 -5.18 20.99
C GLY A 196 14.44 -5.99 19.76
N PHE A 197 14.83 -5.53 18.56
CA PHE A 197 14.66 -6.30 17.33
C PHE A 197 15.45 -7.61 17.34
N ALA A 198 16.74 -7.55 17.71
CA ALA A 198 17.61 -8.72 17.78
C ALA A 198 17.12 -9.75 18.81
N ALA A 199 16.63 -9.29 19.97
CA ALA A 199 16.05 -10.15 21.00
C ALA A 199 14.80 -10.88 20.50
N LEU A 200 13.83 -10.17 19.91
CA LEU A 200 12.61 -10.79 19.36
C LEU A 200 12.93 -11.77 18.22
N TRP A 201 13.93 -11.45 17.40
CA TRP A 201 14.43 -12.36 16.37
C TRP A 201 15.02 -13.64 17.00
N GLY A 202 15.91 -13.50 17.99
CA GLY A 202 16.56 -14.61 18.68
C GLY A 202 15.59 -15.50 19.48
N MET A 203 14.48 -14.96 19.96
CA MET A 203 13.41 -15.70 20.63
C MET A 203 12.55 -16.56 19.69
N GLY A 204 12.83 -16.56 18.38
CA GLY A 204 12.12 -17.41 17.42
C GLY A 204 10.81 -16.83 16.88
N TYR A 205 10.64 -15.49 16.92
CA TYR A 205 9.46 -14.80 16.37
C TYR A 205 9.75 -13.98 15.09
N PRO A 206 10.42 -14.53 14.06
CA PRO A 206 10.87 -13.74 12.90
C PRO A 206 9.72 -13.09 12.11
N LEU A 207 8.55 -13.75 12.05
CA LEU A 207 7.37 -13.19 11.37
C LEU A 207 6.86 -11.92 12.07
N LEU A 208 6.74 -11.97 13.39
CA LEU A 208 6.29 -10.83 14.19
C LEU A 208 7.29 -9.68 14.11
N THR A 209 8.58 -10.00 14.27
CA THR A 209 9.69 -9.05 14.20
C THR A 209 9.73 -8.31 12.86
N ARG A 210 9.54 -9.04 11.75
CA ARG A 210 9.41 -8.45 10.40
C ARG A 210 8.21 -7.52 10.27
N GLN A 211 7.03 -7.92 10.77
CA GLN A 211 5.83 -7.09 10.73
C GLN A 211 5.97 -5.84 11.59
N ALA A 212 6.59 -5.93 12.76
CA ALA A 212 6.82 -4.82 13.67
C ALA A 212 7.76 -3.78 13.03
N ALA A 213 8.90 -4.21 12.46
CA ALA A 213 9.80 -3.32 11.75
C ALA A 213 9.14 -2.69 10.50
N ALA A 214 8.41 -3.48 9.71
CA ALA A 214 7.65 -2.97 8.57
C ALA A 214 6.61 -1.92 9.01
N LEU A 215 5.92 -2.12 10.14
CA LEU A 215 4.98 -1.15 10.70
C LEU A 215 5.67 0.12 11.19
N ALA A 216 6.82 0.00 11.85
CA ALA A 216 7.61 1.16 12.25
C ALA A 216 8.00 2.00 11.02
N ALA A 217 8.53 1.38 9.97
CA ALA A 217 8.81 2.07 8.70
C ALA A 217 7.55 2.71 8.08
N ALA A 218 6.43 1.97 8.09
CA ALA A 218 5.14 2.43 7.54
C ALA A 218 4.60 3.70 8.23
N ILE A 219 4.92 3.87 9.53
CA ILE A 219 4.45 4.99 10.34
C ILE A 219 5.46 6.14 10.31
N VAL A 220 6.73 5.85 10.60
CA VAL A 220 7.76 6.83 10.90
C VAL A 220 8.02 7.76 9.72
N PHE A 221 8.20 7.22 8.52
CA PHE A 221 8.61 8.01 7.37
C PHE A 221 7.49 8.92 6.82
N PRO A 222 6.23 8.47 6.69
CA PRO A 222 5.12 9.38 6.43
C PRO A 222 4.92 10.41 7.54
N SER A 223 5.18 10.06 8.81
CA SER A 223 5.10 11.02 9.93
C SER A 223 6.15 12.13 9.80
N LEU A 224 7.40 11.77 9.46
CA LEU A 224 8.47 12.71 9.16
C LEU A 224 8.12 13.63 7.98
N ALA A 225 7.44 13.11 6.95
CA ALA A 225 6.92 13.94 5.86
C ALA A 225 5.92 15.01 6.34
N GLY A 226 5.12 14.71 7.38
CA GLY A 226 4.27 15.69 8.07
C GLY A 226 5.06 16.77 8.80
N PHE A 227 6.15 16.42 9.47
CA PHE A 227 7.07 17.41 10.09
C PHE A 227 7.77 18.27 9.04
N VAL A 228 8.19 17.68 7.92
CA VAL A 228 8.78 18.42 6.78
C VAL A 228 7.81 19.43 6.20
N LEU A 229 6.53 19.08 6.07
CA LEU A 229 5.48 19.99 5.60
C LEU A 229 5.43 21.27 6.46
N PHE A 230 5.42 21.10 7.78
CA PHE A 230 5.38 22.19 8.75
C PHE A 230 6.77 22.74 9.12
N SER A 231 7.87 22.24 8.56
CA SER A 231 9.19 22.81 8.83
C SER A 231 9.27 24.30 8.43
N PRO A 232 10.04 25.12 9.16
CA PRO A 232 10.31 26.50 8.76
C PRO A 232 10.91 26.55 7.35
N ASN A 233 10.45 27.48 6.52
CA ASN A 233 11.06 27.67 5.22
C ASN A 233 12.47 28.23 5.42
N ALA A 234 13.51 27.53 4.99
CA ALA A 234 14.90 28.02 5.11
C ALA A 234 15.11 29.42 4.47
N SER A 235 14.28 29.82 3.50
CA SER A 235 14.29 31.16 2.90
C SER A 235 13.64 32.26 3.75
N ALA A 236 13.06 31.97 4.92
CA ALA A 236 12.50 33.02 5.78
C ALA A 236 13.58 33.96 6.35
N LYS A 237 14.86 33.56 6.33
CA LYS A 237 15.99 34.45 6.66
C LYS A 237 16.47 35.31 5.48
N GLN A 238 15.99 35.06 4.25
CA GLN A 238 16.35 35.84 3.06
C GLN A 238 15.21 36.82 2.76
N LYS A 239 15.35 38.01 3.35
CA LYS A 239 14.47 39.18 3.29
C LYS A 239 13.92 39.49 1.88
N GLU A 240 12.66 39.91 1.87
CA GLU A 240 12.09 41.08 1.15
C GLU A 240 12.31 41.28 -0.37
N ALA A 241 13.01 40.43 -1.10
CA ALA A 241 13.29 40.68 -2.51
C ALA A 241 12.81 39.56 -3.43
N SER A 242 11.79 39.88 -4.21
CA SER A 242 11.48 39.39 -5.56
C SER A 242 10.60 38.12 -5.75
N SER A 243 9.47 38.38 -6.44
CA SER A 243 8.59 37.46 -7.18
C SER A 243 7.53 36.66 -6.40
N GLY A 244 6.28 36.78 -6.86
CA GLY A 244 5.12 36.00 -6.38
C GLY A 244 5.19 34.48 -6.61
N ALA A 245 6.37 33.95 -7.00
CA ALA A 245 6.64 32.56 -7.30
C ALA A 245 7.53 31.84 -6.25
N GLY A 246 8.03 32.53 -5.21
CA GLY A 246 8.88 31.92 -4.17
C GLY A 246 8.24 30.73 -3.42
N TRP A 247 6.90 30.65 -3.42
CA TRP A 247 6.16 29.50 -2.87
C TRP A 247 6.42 28.20 -3.64
N VAL A 248 6.70 28.28 -4.95
CA VAL A 248 6.95 27.11 -5.81
C VAL A 248 8.23 26.40 -5.37
N GLY A 249 9.31 27.16 -5.13
CA GLY A 249 10.58 26.58 -4.67
C GLY A 249 10.46 25.92 -3.30
N SER A 250 9.73 26.55 -2.37
CA SER A 250 9.46 25.95 -1.06
C SER A 250 8.60 24.68 -1.17
N ALA A 251 7.54 24.72 -1.96
CA ALA A 251 6.65 23.59 -2.19
C ALA A 251 7.39 22.43 -2.86
N TRP A 252 8.22 22.69 -3.87
CA TRP A 252 9.07 21.69 -4.52
C TRP A 252 10.00 21.01 -3.50
N ARG A 253 10.78 21.79 -2.75
CA ARG A 253 11.72 21.24 -1.76
C ARG A 253 11.01 20.38 -0.73
N LYS A 254 9.94 20.88 -0.12
CA LYS A 254 9.17 20.14 0.88
C LYS A 254 8.56 18.87 0.29
N PHE A 255 7.99 18.95 -0.90
CA PHE A 255 7.40 17.81 -1.59
C PHE A 255 8.43 16.73 -1.91
N ILE A 256 9.59 17.10 -2.47
CA ILE A 256 10.65 16.15 -2.80
C ILE A 256 11.21 15.50 -1.54
N VAL A 257 11.56 16.26 -0.50
CA VAL A 257 12.10 15.70 0.75
C VAL A 257 11.09 14.77 1.42
N ALA A 258 9.82 15.19 1.53
CA ALA A 258 8.74 14.37 2.09
C ALA A 258 8.52 13.07 1.30
N SER A 259 8.57 13.16 -0.03
CA SER A 259 8.37 12.01 -0.92
C SER A 259 9.57 11.06 -0.89
N LEU A 260 10.79 11.56 -0.80
CA LEU A 260 12.01 10.75 -0.64
C LEU A 260 12.00 10.00 0.69
N LEU A 261 11.59 10.65 1.79
CA LEU A 261 11.43 10.00 3.09
C LEU A 261 10.39 8.87 3.01
N SER A 262 9.20 9.17 2.48
CA SER A 262 8.11 8.18 2.36
C SER A 262 8.48 7.03 1.42
N PHE A 263 9.24 7.31 0.37
CA PHE A 263 9.78 6.33 -0.57
C PHE A 263 10.84 5.43 0.09
N ALA A 264 11.79 6.01 0.82
CA ALA A 264 12.76 5.27 1.62
C ALA A 264 12.06 4.36 2.63
N GLY A 265 11.09 4.89 3.38
CA GLY A 265 10.27 4.10 4.30
C GLY A 265 9.50 2.98 3.60
N GLY A 266 9.01 3.21 2.37
CA GLY A 266 8.37 2.19 1.54
C GLY A 266 9.33 1.06 1.14
N LEU A 267 10.55 1.41 0.69
CA LEU A 267 11.58 0.42 0.36
C LEU A 267 11.99 -0.40 1.58
N MET A 268 12.16 0.24 2.73
CA MET A 268 12.53 -0.42 3.98
C MET A 268 11.41 -1.32 4.49
N LEU A 269 10.15 -0.87 4.37
CA LEU A 269 8.97 -1.69 4.63
C LEU A 269 8.96 -2.94 3.73
N ALA A 270 9.15 -2.77 2.42
CA ALA A 270 9.24 -3.90 1.50
C ALA A 270 10.38 -4.84 1.87
N ALA A 271 11.56 -4.31 2.21
CA ALA A 271 12.71 -5.11 2.61
C ALA A 271 12.43 -5.95 3.87
N CYS A 272 11.73 -5.39 4.87
CA CYS A 272 11.31 -6.15 6.06
C CYS A 272 10.32 -7.27 5.73
N LEU A 273 9.49 -7.09 4.70
CA LEU A 273 8.50 -8.07 4.26
C LEU A 273 9.06 -9.07 3.23
N THR A 274 10.33 -9.00 2.85
CA THR A 274 10.96 -9.95 1.91
C THR A 274 11.02 -11.35 2.52
N SER A 275 9.98 -12.14 2.26
CA SER A 275 9.85 -13.53 2.69
C SER A 275 8.87 -14.26 1.79
N ARG A 276 9.01 -15.60 1.70
CA ARG A 276 8.04 -16.42 0.97
C ARG A 276 6.61 -16.18 1.48
N ALA A 277 6.44 -16.09 2.79
CA ALA A 277 5.14 -15.88 3.44
C ALA A 277 4.38 -14.67 2.87
N PHE A 278 5.06 -13.52 2.71
CA PHE A 278 4.42 -12.30 2.20
C PHE A 278 4.37 -12.25 0.66
N MET A 279 5.39 -12.77 -0.04
CA MET A 279 5.44 -12.76 -1.51
C MET A 279 4.36 -13.64 -2.15
N VAL A 280 4.08 -14.81 -1.57
CA VAL A 280 2.99 -15.68 -2.03
C VAL A 280 1.62 -15.25 -1.47
N LYS A 281 1.56 -14.14 -0.72
CA LYS A 281 0.33 -13.66 -0.06
C LYS A 281 -0.28 -14.66 0.92
N GLY A 282 0.53 -15.61 1.43
CA GLY A 282 0.12 -16.52 2.50
C GLY A 282 -0.05 -15.79 3.83
N GLU A 283 0.80 -14.79 4.07
CA GLU A 283 0.65 -13.78 5.11
C GLU A 283 0.50 -12.40 4.49
N GLN A 284 -0.13 -11.50 5.24
CA GLN A 284 -0.34 -10.11 4.83
C GLN A 284 0.16 -9.17 5.91
N PHE A 285 0.50 -7.95 5.49
CA PHE A 285 0.85 -6.90 6.41
C PHE A 285 -0.38 -6.50 7.25
N LEU A 286 -0.35 -6.78 8.55
CA LEU A 286 -1.46 -6.48 9.47
C LEU A 286 -1.56 -4.98 9.80
N GLY A 287 -0.45 -4.25 9.64
CA GLY A 287 -0.31 -2.85 10.00
C GLY A 287 -1.00 -1.84 9.07
N VAL A 288 -1.74 -2.29 8.06
CA VAL A 288 -2.39 -1.41 7.06
C VAL A 288 -3.30 -0.39 7.73
N LYS A 289 -4.07 -0.75 8.76
CA LYS A 289 -4.95 0.23 9.42
C LYS A 289 -4.15 1.24 10.25
N ALA A 290 -3.19 0.75 11.04
CA ALA A 290 -2.37 1.58 11.91
C ALA A 290 -1.56 2.62 11.12
N MET A 291 -0.95 2.25 9.99
CA MET A 291 -0.18 3.18 9.16
C MET A 291 -1.00 4.31 8.54
N HIS A 292 -2.34 4.20 8.48
CA HIS A 292 -3.21 5.29 8.00
C HIS A 292 -3.65 6.24 9.12
N VAL A 293 -3.64 5.78 10.38
CA VAL A 293 -4.09 6.57 11.53
C VAL A 293 -2.92 7.26 12.22
N VAL A 294 -1.86 6.53 12.53
CA VAL A 294 -0.78 7.03 13.39
C VAL A 294 -0.02 8.21 12.76
N PRO A 295 0.34 8.22 11.46
CA PRO A 295 0.98 9.38 10.86
C PRO A 295 0.13 10.64 10.91
N ALA A 296 -1.20 10.51 10.83
CA ALA A 296 -2.11 11.64 10.96
C ALA A 296 -2.02 12.26 12.38
N LEU A 297 -1.84 11.45 13.42
CA LEU A 297 -1.61 11.95 14.78
C LEU A 297 -0.27 12.71 14.89
N PHE A 298 0.79 12.21 14.26
CA PHE A 298 2.07 12.92 14.20
C PHE A 298 2.00 14.22 13.39
N LEU A 299 1.16 14.27 12.35
CA LEU A 299 0.87 15.51 11.64
C LEU A 299 0.18 16.54 12.56
N LEU A 300 -0.74 16.11 13.42
CA LEU A 300 -1.35 16.99 14.43
C LEU A 300 -0.28 17.50 15.41
N ALA A 301 0.66 16.65 15.83
CA ALA A 301 1.78 17.05 16.68
C ALA A 301 2.70 18.08 15.97
N ALA A 302 2.99 17.88 14.68
CA ALA A 302 3.77 18.83 13.88
C ALA A 302 3.04 20.18 13.70
N TYR A 303 1.72 20.15 13.47
CA TYR A 303 0.89 21.36 13.44
C TYR A 303 0.91 22.08 14.79
N TRP A 304 0.76 21.34 15.89
CA TRP A 304 0.81 21.88 17.24
C TRP A 304 2.16 22.56 17.54
N LYS A 305 3.28 21.89 17.26
CA LYS A 305 4.64 22.42 17.50
C LYS A 305 4.88 23.73 16.74
N ARG A 306 4.29 23.91 15.55
CA ARG A 306 4.47 25.12 14.74
C ARG A 306 3.53 26.26 15.09
N TYR A 307 2.24 25.99 15.29
CA TYR A 307 1.21 27.04 15.34
C TYR A 307 0.53 27.21 16.71
N ALA A 308 0.53 26.17 17.56
CA ALA A 308 -0.24 26.18 18.80
C ALA A 308 0.62 26.21 20.07
N ARG A 309 1.90 25.79 19.99
CA ARG A 309 2.86 25.89 21.10
C ARG A 309 3.26 27.35 21.32
N SER A 310 3.05 27.86 22.53
CA SER A 310 3.49 29.19 22.95
C SER A 310 4.72 29.04 23.85
N GLY A 311 5.91 29.39 23.37
CA GLY A 311 7.16 29.24 24.14
C GLY A 311 7.49 27.77 24.48
N ASP A 312 7.92 27.51 25.73
CA ASP A 312 8.32 26.18 26.24
C ASP A 312 7.20 25.40 26.94
N GLU A 313 5.96 25.70 26.60
CA GLU A 313 4.83 25.00 27.19
C GLU A 313 4.82 23.50 26.87
N SER A 314 4.58 22.69 27.90
CA SER A 314 4.40 21.25 27.76
C SER A 314 3.12 20.90 26.99
N LEU A 315 3.09 19.72 26.38
CA LEU A 315 1.91 19.17 25.70
C LEU A 315 0.65 19.21 26.60
N ILE A 316 0.82 18.92 27.90
CA ILE A 316 -0.27 18.90 28.89
C ILE A 316 -0.83 20.30 29.11
N ALA A 317 0.02 21.32 29.22
CA ALA A 317 -0.41 22.70 29.37
C ALA A 317 -1.17 23.21 28.14
N SER A 318 -0.72 22.82 26.95
CA SER A 318 -1.41 23.13 25.70
C SER A 318 -2.78 22.45 25.58
N LEU A 319 -2.89 21.17 25.97
CA LEU A 319 -4.17 20.45 26.00
C LEU A 319 -5.15 21.07 26.99
N ALA A 320 -4.67 21.48 28.17
CA ALA A 320 -5.49 22.17 29.16
C ALA A 320 -6.02 23.52 28.65
N ARG A 321 -5.24 24.26 27.86
CA ARG A 321 -5.69 25.49 27.20
C ARG A 321 -6.67 25.23 26.06
N LEU A 322 -6.45 24.19 25.26
CA LEU A 322 -7.37 23.74 24.21
C LEU A 322 -8.72 23.31 24.78
N ASN A 323 -8.75 22.71 25.97
CA ASN A 323 -10.00 22.40 26.65
C ASN A 323 -10.78 23.66 27.10
N ARG A 324 -10.06 24.78 27.31
CA ARG A 324 -10.64 26.06 27.73
C ARG A 324 -10.97 26.99 26.55
N SER A 325 -10.63 26.61 25.32
CA SER A 325 -10.90 27.43 24.14
C SER A 325 -12.31 27.21 23.62
N LYS A 326 -12.94 28.29 23.12
CA LYS A 326 -14.29 28.24 22.58
C LYS A 326 -14.27 27.52 21.23
N VAL A 327 -14.68 26.25 21.22
CA VAL A 327 -14.86 25.49 19.97
C VAL A 327 -16.14 25.96 19.29
N LEU A 328 -16.01 26.74 18.20
CA LEU A 328 -17.15 27.12 17.36
C LEU A 328 -17.83 25.88 16.75
N VAL A 329 -19.16 25.92 16.62
CA VAL A 329 -19.99 24.81 16.10
C VAL A 329 -19.52 24.32 14.73
N TRP A 330 -19.04 25.20 13.86
CA TRP A 330 -18.55 24.80 12.53
C TRP A 330 -17.30 23.91 12.61
N HIS A 331 -16.45 24.04 13.63
CA HIS A 331 -15.30 23.16 13.83
C HIS A 331 -15.75 21.73 14.11
N LEU A 332 -16.83 21.55 14.88
CA LEU A 332 -17.42 20.24 15.16
C LEU A 332 -17.99 19.60 13.88
N VAL A 333 -18.65 20.39 13.03
CA VAL A 333 -19.17 19.90 11.74
C VAL A 333 -18.03 19.44 10.83
N VAL A 334 -16.96 20.23 10.70
CA VAL A 334 -15.79 19.86 9.89
C VAL A 334 -15.10 18.62 10.46
N LEU A 335 -14.93 18.54 11.79
CA LEU A 335 -14.31 17.40 12.45
C LEU A 335 -15.14 16.12 12.30
N ALA A 336 -16.47 16.22 12.42
CA ALA A 336 -17.38 15.10 12.17
C ALA A 336 -17.30 14.62 10.71
N LEU A 337 -17.30 15.54 9.74
CA LEU A 337 -17.19 15.19 8.32
C LEU A 337 -15.84 14.55 7.97
N LEU A 338 -14.74 15.08 8.51
CA LEU A 338 -13.41 14.47 8.39
C LEU A 338 -13.34 13.10 9.09
N GLY A 339 -13.98 12.95 10.25
CA GLY A 339 -14.06 11.68 10.98
C GLY A 339 -14.79 10.60 10.19
N VAL A 340 -15.95 10.93 9.60
CA VAL A 340 -16.70 10.02 8.72
C VAL A 340 -15.90 9.68 7.47
N ALA A 341 -15.32 10.68 6.80
CA ALA A 341 -14.49 10.47 5.61
C ALA A 341 -13.25 9.59 5.93
N GLY A 342 -12.61 9.83 7.07
CA GLY A 342 -11.49 9.04 7.58
C GLY A 342 -11.90 7.59 7.90
N LEU A 343 -13.06 7.39 8.54
CA LEU A 343 -13.58 6.06 8.83
C LEU A 343 -13.89 5.27 7.56
N ILE A 344 -14.56 5.90 6.58
CA ILE A 344 -14.82 5.30 5.26
C ILE A 344 -13.50 4.96 4.57
N TYR A 345 -12.52 5.87 4.61
CA TYR A 345 -11.21 5.64 4.03
C TYR A 345 -10.52 4.42 4.67
N ILE A 346 -10.48 4.33 6.00
CA ILE A 346 -9.89 3.21 6.74
C ILE A 346 -10.64 1.90 6.46
N ALA A 347 -11.97 1.95 6.41
CA ALA A 347 -12.79 0.79 6.07
C ALA A 347 -12.55 0.28 4.65
N ARG A 348 -12.19 1.17 3.71
CA ARG A 348 -11.78 0.79 2.35
C ARG A 348 -10.34 0.32 2.26
N THR A 349 -9.47 0.68 3.22
CA THR A 349 -8.07 0.23 3.25
C THR A 349 -7.96 -1.12 3.95
N GLY A 350 -7.70 -2.18 3.19
CA GLY A 350 -7.53 -3.52 3.71
C GLY A 350 -7.88 -4.58 2.68
N ASN A 351 -7.59 -5.84 2.98
CA ASN A 351 -7.76 -6.95 2.06
C ASN A 351 -9.18 -7.56 2.09
N THR A 352 -10.02 -7.11 3.01
CA THR A 352 -11.46 -7.43 3.12
C THR A 352 -12.22 -6.11 3.22
N SER A 353 -12.43 -5.45 2.09
CA SER A 353 -13.31 -4.27 2.04
C SER A 353 -14.72 -4.74 2.39
N SER A 354 -15.14 -4.56 3.64
CA SER A 354 -16.49 -4.89 4.13
C SER A 354 -17.58 -4.00 3.52
N VAL A 355 -17.16 -2.95 2.79
CA VAL A 355 -18.03 -1.98 2.14
C VAL A 355 -17.85 -2.07 0.62
N ILE A 356 -18.83 -2.66 -0.07
CA ILE A 356 -18.92 -2.69 -1.53
C ILE A 356 -19.47 -1.33 -1.99
N VAL A 357 -18.64 -0.29 -1.97
CA VAL A 357 -18.95 0.96 -2.69
C VAL A 357 -18.44 0.80 -4.12
N ALA A 358 -19.38 0.73 -5.06
CA ALA A 358 -19.09 0.66 -6.49
C ALA A 358 -18.13 1.79 -6.91
N VAL A 359 -17.09 1.44 -7.66
CA VAL A 359 -16.19 2.42 -8.26
C VAL A 359 -16.98 3.20 -9.33
N PRO A 360 -17.00 4.54 -9.29
CA PRO A 360 -17.71 5.33 -10.31
C PRO A 360 -17.28 4.96 -11.74
N ARG A 361 -18.23 4.89 -12.68
CA ARG A 361 -17.96 4.53 -14.09
C ARG A 361 -16.92 5.45 -14.75
N LEU A 362 -16.89 6.74 -14.36
CA LEU A 362 -15.89 7.69 -14.82
C LEU A 362 -14.47 7.31 -14.37
N GLU A 363 -14.33 6.86 -13.12
CA GLU A 363 -13.06 6.39 -12.60
C GLU A 363 -12.62 5.13 -13.36
N GLN A 364 -13.53 4.19 -13.66
CA GLN A 364 -13.21 3.01 -14.48
C GLN A 364 -12.70 3.38 -15.87
N LYS A 365 -13.33 4.33 -16.57
CA LYS A 365 -12.87 4.80 -17.89
C LYS A 365 -11.49 5.44 -17.82
N MET A 366 -11.26 6.32 -16.84
CA MET A 366 -9.94 6.93 -16.63
C MET A 366 -8.89 5.88 -16.32
N ARG A 367 -9.22 4.85 -15.52
CA ARG A 367 -8.30 3.74 -15.21
C ARG A 367 -7.87 3.00 -16.47
N VAL A 368 -8.79 2.72 -17.40
CA VAL A 368 -8.47 2.09 -18.68
C VAL A 368 -7.63 3.00 -19.57
N ALA A 369 -7.92 4.31 -19.61
CA ALA A 369 -7.12 5.28 -20.38
C ALA A 369 -5.68 5.37 -19.85
N LEU A 370 -5.50 5.44 -18.53
CA LEU A 370 -4.19 5.46 -17.90
C LEU A 370 -3.42 4.15 -18.14
N GLU A 371 -4.09 3.00 -18.15
CA GLU A 371 -3.47 1.70 -18.47
C GLU A 371 -2.97 1.62 -19.92
N ARG A 372 -3.56 2.36 -20.86
CA ARG A 372 -3.10 2.41 -22.26
C ARG A 372 -1.93 3.35 -22.49
N VAL A 373 -1.86 4.45 -21.73
CA VAL A 373 -0.86 5.51 -21.93
C VAL A 373 0.38 5.31 -21.04
N LEU A 374 0.21 4.73 -19.85
CA LEU A 374 1.28 4.64 -18.85
C LEU A 374 1.77 3.19 -18.67
N PRO A 375 3.10 2.99 -18.51
CA PRO A 375 3.68 1.66 -18.33
C PRO A 375 3.21 0.97 -17.03
N ALA A 376 2.85 1.77 -16.03
CA ALA A 376 2.24 1.29 -14.81
C ALA A 376 1.25 2.32 -14.26
N ARG A 377 0.08 1.85 -13.86
CA ARG A 377 -1.00 2.73 -13.40
C ARG A 377 -0.72 3.30 -11.99
N PRO A 378 -0.66 4.64 -11.81
CA PRO A 378 -0.54 5.24 -10.49
C PRO A 378 -1.84 5.13 -9.70
N ARG A 379 -1.77 5.18 -8.37
CA ARG A 379 -3.00 5.18 -7.54
C ARG A 379 -3.69 6.53 -7.67
N THR A 380 -4.94 6.50 -8.10
CA THR A 380 -5.79 7.69 -8.33
C THR A 380 -5.81 8.66 -7.15
N LYS A 381 -5.89 8.14 -5.93
CA LYS A 381 -5.90 8.95 -4.70
C LYS A 381 -4.59 9.69 -4.43
N GLU A 382 -3.45 9.18 -4.90
CA GLU A 382 -2.14 9.80 -4.71
C GLU A 382 -2.01 11.03 -5.60
N PHE A 383 -2.20 10.87 -6.92
CA PHE A 383 -1.93 11.96 -7.86
C PHE A 383 -3.09 12.96 -8.01
N LEU A 384 -4.35 12.59 -7.74
CA LEU A 384 -5.48 13.54 -7.84
C LEU A 384 -5.74 14.32 -6.55
N VAL A 385 -5.44 13.74 -5.39
CA VAL A 385 -5.83 14.33 -4.10
C VAL A 385 -4.62 14.54 -3.20
N GLY A 386 -3.90 13.46 -2.89
CA GLY A 386 -2.82 13.50 -1.89
C GLY A 386 -1.68 14.45 -2.25
N HIS A 387 -0.94 14.14 -3.31
CA HIS A 387 0.21 14.95 -3.72
C HIS A 387 -0.17 16.41 -4.08
N PRO A 388 -1.27 16.69 -4.82
CA PRO A 388 -1.71 18.06 -5.05
C PRO A 388 -2.01 18.82 -3.76
N ALA A 389 -2.69 18.19 -2.78
CA ALA A 389 -2.98 18.80 -1.50
C ALA A 389 -1.70 19.07 -0.68
N PHE A 390 -0.70 18.20 -0.76
CA PHE A 390 0.59 18.42 -0.10
C PHE A 390 1.33 19.65 -0.66
N VAL A 391 1.32 19.82 -1.99
CA VAL A 391 1.88 21.00 -2.67
C VAL A 391 1.11 22.26 -2.27
N LEU A 392 -0.22 22.20 -2.30
CA LEU A 392 -1.08 23.31 -1.87
C LEU A 392 -0.81 23.71 -0.41
N ALA A 393 -0.78 22.76 0.53
CA ALA A 393 -0.48 23.03 1.93
C ALA A 393 0.90 23.68 2.09
N SER A 394 1.91 23.18 1.39
CA SER A 394 3.27 23.75 1.41
C SER A 394 3.29 25.19 0.91
N ALA A 395 2.52 25.50 -0.14
CA ALA A 395 2.40 26.83 -0.69
C ALA A 395 1.68 27.80 0.26
N LEU A 396 0.58 27.36 0.89
CA LEU A 396 -0.15 28.16 1.86
C LEU A 396 0.70 28.48 3.10
N ILE A 397 1.47 27.50 3.60
CA ILE A 397 2.47 27.71 4.66
C ILE A 397 3.49 28.77 4.25
N ALA A 398 3.94 28.75 2.99
CA ALA A 398 4.93 29.70 2.49
C ALA A 398 4.39 31.13 2.34
N VAL A 399 3.10 31.27 2.06
CA VAL A 399 2.43 32.57 1.93
C VAL A 399 1.91 33.08 3.29
N GLY A 400 1.92 32.25 4.33
CA GLY A 400 1.43 32.61 5.67
C GLY A 400 -0.08 32.45 5.85
N GLU A 401 -0.78 31.77 4.93
CA GLU A 401 -2.22 31.52 5.04
C GLU A 401 -2.49 30.26 5.89
N THR A 402 -3.15 30.42 7.03
CA THR A 402 -3.35 29.33 8.02
C THR A 402 -4.77 28.77 8.08
N GLY A 403 -5.76 29.43 7.46
CA GLY A 403 -7.19 29.14 7.69
C GLY A 403 -7.65 27.71 7.37
N LEU A 404 -7.18 27.11 6.27
CA LEU A 404 -7.54 25.74 5.85
C LEU A 404 -6.34 24.78 5.83
N ILE A 405 -5.27 25.14 6.53
CA ILE A 405 -3.99 24.43 6.42
C ILE A 405 -4.09 23.00 6.95
N LEU A 406 -4.80 22.79 8.06
CA LEU A 406 -4.92 21.48 8.71
C LEU A 406 -5.66 20.45 7.85
N PRO A 407 -6.89 20.71 7.35
CA PRO A 407 -7.59 19.75 6.49
C PRO A 407 -6.83 19.47 5.18
N ILE A 408 -6.21 20.49 4.58
CA ILE A 408 -5.40 20.32 3.35
C ILE A 408 -4.15 19.49 3.65
N SER A 409 -3.48 19.70 4.79
CA SER A 409 -2.32 18.91 5.21
C SER A 409 -2.68 17.44 5.47
N ILE A 410 -3.85 17.16 6.07
CA ILE A 410 -4.34 15.78 6.26
C ILE A 410 -4.54 15.10 4.90
N LEU A 411 -5.18 15.77 3.95
CA LEU A 411 -5.30 15.27 2.57
C LEU A 411 -3.93 15.05 1.94
N GLY A 412 -3.00 15.99 2.13
CA GLY A 412 -1.62 15.89 1.68
C GLY A 412 -0.91 14.63 2.18
N LEU A 413 -1.08 14.32 3.46
CA LEU A 413 -0.48 13.18 4.11
C LEU A 413 -1.02 11.84 3.58
N ILE A 414 -2.28 11.77 3.16
CA ILE A 414 -2.84 10.56 2.52
C ILE A 414 -2.01 10.15 1.30
N GLY A 415 -1.50 11.11 0.53
CA GLY A 415 -0.60 10.84 -0.59
C GLY A 415 0.71 10.16 -0.14
N GLN A 416 1.33 10.68 0.91
CA GLN A 416 2.59 10.15 1.45
C GLN A 416 2.41 8.77 2.11
N ILE A 417 1.33 8.58 2.87
CA ILE A 417 0.99 7.26 3.45
C ILE A 417 0.71 6.25 2.33
N SER A 418 -0.04 6.63 1.30
CA SER A 418 -0.38 5.73 0.21
C SER A 418 0.86 5.32 -0.60
N LEU A 419 1.80 6.24 -0.79
CA LEU A 419 3.10 5.97 -1.42
C LEU A 419 3.82 4.85 -0.68
N THR A 420 4.01 4.97 0.64
CA THR A 420 4.64 3.93 1.47
C THR A 420 3.82 2.63 1.45
N ASN A 421 2.49 2.71 1.52
CA ASN A 421 1.59 1.54 1.46
C ASN A 421 1.65 0.79 0.12
N THR A 422 2.06 1.44 -0.98
CA THR A 422 2.21 0.75 -2.27
C THR A 422 3.28 -0.33 -2.19
N PHE A 423 4.32 -0.14 -1.37
CA PHE A 423 5.38 -1.11 -1.13
C PHE A 423 4.98 -2.26 -0.17
N ALA A 424 3.90 -2.12 0.59
CA ALA A 424 3.38 -3.21 1.43
C ALA A 424 2.82 -4.39 0.61
N HIS A 425 2.57 -4.18 -0.68
CA HIS A 425 2.16 -5.22 -1.62
C HIS A 425 3.36 -5.86 -2.31
N ILE A 426 4.22 -6.53 -1.54
CA ILE A 426 5.48 -7.13 -2.03
C ILE A 426 5.31 -8.22 -3.10
N HIS A 427 4.08 -8.70 -3.30
CA HIS A 427 3.75 -9.60 -4.41
C HIS A 427 3.78 -8.92 -5.79
N THR A 428 3.77 -7.58 -5.85
CA THR A 428 4.02 -6.83 -7.08
C THR A 428 5.53 -6.65 -7.26
N PRO A 429 6.10 -6.82 -8.48
CA PRO A 429 7.51 -6.54 -8.72
C PRO A 429 7.90 -5.12 -8.28
N VAL A 430 8.99 -5.00 -7.51
CA VAL A 430 9.43 -3.71 -6.94
C VAL A 430 9.69 -2.66 -8.02
N GLY A 431 10.32 -3.04 -9.14
CA GLY A 431 10.55 -2.12 -10.26
C GLY A 431 9.27 -1.52 -10.82
N LEU A 432 8.21 -2.33 -10.95
CA LEU A 432 6.91 -1.86 -11.40
C LEU A 432 6.27 -0.92 -10.38
N THR A 433 6.43 -1.21 -9.08
CA THR A 433 6.00 -0.32 -7.99
C THR A 433 6.72 1.03 -8.01
N ILE A 434 8.04 1.05 -8.24
CA ILE A 434 8.83 2.29 -8.34
C ILE A 434 8.31 3.17 -9.48
N VAL A 435 8.09 2.59 -10.67
CA VAL A 435 7.54 3.33 -11.83
C VAL A 435 6.17 3.94 -11.50
N ARG A 436 5.27 3.19 -10.84
CA ARG A 436 3.96 3.71 -10.42
C ARG A 436 4.10 4.92 -9.49
N VAL A 437 5.02 4.86 -8.53
CA VAL A 437 5.25 5.94 -7.56
C VAL A 437 5.82 7.18 -8.26
N LEU A 438 6.83 7.02 -9.13
CA LEU A 438 7.42 8.14 -9.85
C LEU A 438 6.40 8.86 -10.74
N ILE A 439 5.57 8.13 -11.46
CA ILE A 439 4.48 8.70 -12.28
C ILE A 439 3.46 9.41 -11.37
N GLY A 440 3.08 8.80 -10.25
CA GLY A 440 2.14 9.37 -9.29
C GLY A 440 2.64 10.69 -8.69
N LEU A 441 3.93 10.75 -8.32
CA LEU A 441 4.59 11.95 -7.82
C LEU A 441 4.65 13.06 -8.87
N GLY A 442 5.06 12.74 -10.10
CA GLY A 442 5.17 13.71 -11.19
C GLY A 442 3.81 14.33 -11.55
N LEU A 443 2.80 13.50 -11.79
CA LEU A 443 1.44 13.96 -12.10
C LEU A 443 0.83 14.74 -10.92
N GLY A 444 1.01 14.25 -9.71
CA GLY A 444 0.49 14.89 -8.50
C GLY A 444 1.12 16.26 -8.23
N PHE A 445 2.42 16.40 -8.50
CA PHE A 445 3.12 17.68 -8.40
C PHE A 445 2.61 18.66 -9.47
N ALA A 446 2.51 18.23 -10.73
CA ALA A 446 2.01 19.06 -11.82
C ALA A 446 0.58 19.58 -11.56
N ILE A 447 -0.32 18.70 -11.09
CA ILE A 447 -1.68 19.08 -10.71
C ILE A 447 -1.64 20.06 -9.52
N GLY A 448 -0.80 19.81 -8.52
CA GLY A 448 -0.62 20.70 -7.38
C GLY A 448 -0.20 22.12 -7.78
N LEU A 449 0.70 22.25 -8.76
CA LEU A 449 1.13 23.54 -9.31
C LEU A 449 0.01 24.32 -10.00
N VAL A 450 -0.96 23.63 -10.61
CA VAL A 450 -2.13 24.25 -11.25
C VAL A 450 -3.20 24.60 -10.23
N VAL A 451 -3.48 23.70 -9.28
CA VAL A 451 -4.51 23.88 -8.25
C VAL A 451 -4.18 25.04 -7.31
N THR A 452 -2.91 25.23 -6.98
CA THR A 452 -2.47 26.27 -6.05
C THR A 452 -2.84 27.70 -6.47
N PRO A 453 -2.48 28.20 -7.67
CA PRO A 453 -2.86 29.53 -8.11
C PRO A 453 -4.38 29.68 -8.28
N VAL A 454 -5.08 28.63 -8.75
CA VAL A 454 -6.55 28.64 -8.87
C VAL A 454 -7.20 28.83 -7.50
N TYR A 455 -6.78 28.05 -6.50
CA TYR A 455 -7.26 28.19 -5.12
C TYR A 455 -7.00 29.60 -4.59
N ARG A 456 -5.79 30.13 -4.77
CA ARG A 456 -5.44 31.49 -4.31
C ARG A 456 -6.27 32.57 -5.00
N GLY A 457 -6.54 32.44 -6.29
CA GLY A 457 -7.39 33.37 -7.05
C GLY A 457 -8.84 33.37 -6.56
N ILE A 458 -9.40 32.20 -6.27
CA ILE A 458 -10.74 32.06 -5.69
C ILE A 458 -10.76 32.63 -4.26
N ALA A 459 -9.78 32.29 -3.42
CA ALA A 459 -9.69 32.79 -2.05
C ALA A 459 -9.57 34.32 -2.00
N ALA A 460 -8.78 34.92 -2.90
CA ALA A 460 -8.68 36.37 -3.03
C ALA A 460 -10.03 37.02 -3.41
N ARG A 461 -10.77 36.45 -4.37
CA ARG A 461 -12.10 36.94 -4.76
C ARG A 461 -13.10 36.86 -3.60
N ILE A 462 -13.09 35.77 -2.84
CA ILE A 462 -13.96 35.60 -1.66
C ILE A 462 -13.61 36.62 -0.57
N ARG A 463 -12.32 36.86 -0.30
CA ARG A 463 -11.88 37.86 0.68
C ARG A 463 -12.31 39.28 0.30
N ARG A 464 -12.21 39.63 -0.99
CA ARG A 464 -12.69 40.90 -1.53
C ARG A 464 -14.21 41.04 -1.41
N ALA A 465 -14.96 39.99 -1.74
CA ALA A 465 -16.42 39.97 -1.59
C ALA A 465 -16.88 40.04 -0.12
N ALA A 466 -16.08 39.51 0.81
CA ALA A 466 -16.36 39.53 2.24
C ALA A 466 -15.95 40.84 2.94
N GLY A 467 -15.46 41.86 2.22
CA GLY A 467 -15.09 43.16 2.77
C GLY A 467 -13.90 43.16 3.73
N ARG A 468 -13.03 42.13 3.68
CA ARG A 468 -11.88 41.97 4.59
C ARG A 468 -10.57 42.57 4.08
N GLU A 469 -10.59 43.31 2.98
CA GLU A 469 -9.47 44.15 2.54
C GLU A 469 -9.81 45.62 2.82
N ARG A 470 -9.40 46.11 3.99
CA ARG A 470 -8.94 47.50 4.19
C ARG A 470 -7.56 47.43 4.82
#